data_AF-A0A661YNX2-F1
#
_entry.id   AF-A0A661YNX2-F1
#
_cell.length_a   1.000
_cell.length_b   1.000
_cell.length_c   1.000
_cell.angle_alpha   90.00
_cell.angle_beta   90.00
_cell.angle_gamma   90.00
#
_symmetry.space_group_name_H-M   'P 1'
#
loop_
_entity.id
_entity.type
_entity.pdbx_description
1 polymer ?
#
loop_
_entity_poly.entity_id
_entity_poly.type
_entity_poly.pdbx_seq_one_letter_code
_entity_poly.pdbx_strand_id
1 'polypeptide(L)'
;MEQGIRIRTTILVWVFFLALSGLNAQSCLPEGIIFTTQSQIDSFQINYPNCTEIEGDMTIQGNNITNLNGLSVLTSIGGSVIIEFNDSLISLSGMGGLATIGEHLNIWWNSSLTSLSGLEGLISVGSGLVIHANPSLTSLSGLDGLTSIGGSLTLSFSSALTSLSGLESLTTIGGDLKIESNAALTNISGLESLTSLGGGLWIYVNEALESLAGLEGVTQIMGDLTITTGDALQSLSGLEGVIYIEGSLHMAGNHSLTSLSGLENVATIGGEVAIYVHDSITSLSGLESLTSIGGDLRIKHCDALTSLTGIDSIDATSITNLVIEGNTSLSTCDVQSICDYLASPNGTVEILDNNQGCDSPQEVEEACTVGVPEQESALQLSAYPNPFTTSTTIEYKLIEPSHVQLTIYNAIGEVVYRTEDRMMLKGIHTVTWSPSHLP
;
A
#
# COMPACT_ATOMS: atom_id res chain seq x y z
N MET A 1 -27.42 111.60 -16.70
CA MET A 1 -27.77 110.37 -17.41
C MET A 1 -26.48 109.65 -17.73
N GLU A 2 -26.14 108.62 -16.96
CA GLU A 2 -25.27 107.52 -17.39
C GLU A 2 -25.29 106.50 -16.26
N GLN A 3 -26.08 105.44 -16.44
CA GLN A 3 -26.14 104.31 -15.53
C GLN A 3 -25.10 103.29 -15.97
N GLY A 4 -24.08 103.08 -15.15
CA GLY A 4 -23.10 102.00 -15.33
C GLY A 4 -23.69 100.66 -14.92
N ILE A 5 -24.11 99.87 -15.90
CA ILE A 5 -24.57 98.49 -15.73
C ILE A 5 -23.35 97.59 -15.48
N ARG A 6 -23.29 96.94 -14.32
CA ARG A 6 -22.33 95.86 -14.02
C ARG A 6 -22.86 94.54 -14.59
N ILE A 7 -22.19 93.99 -15.59
CA ILE A 7 -22.46 92.65 -16.11
C ILE A 7 -21.57 91.65 -15.33
N ARG A 8 -22.19 90.74 -14.58
CA ARG A 8 -21.52 89.58 -13.98
C ARG A 8 -21.47 88.46 -15.03
N THR A 9 -20.28 88.11 -15.49
CA THR A 9 -20.07 86.96 -16.37
C THR A 9 -19.98 85.70 -15.51
N THR A 10 -21.04 84.89 -15.48
CA THR A 10 -21.03 83.57 -14.84
C THR A 10 -20.47 82.56 -15.85
N ILE A 11 -19.26 82.06 -15.63
CA ILE A 11 -18.66 80.97 -16.42
C ILE A 11 -19.25 79.65 -15.90
N LEU A 12 -20.10 79.02 -16.71
CA LEU A 12 -20.55 77.63 -16.50
C LEU A 12 -19.44 76.68 -16.92
N VAL A 13 -18.70 76.13 -15.96
CA VAL A 13 -17.76 75.03 -16.18
C VAL A 13 -18.58 73.74 -16.22
N TRP A 14 -18.76 73.16 -17.41
CA TRP A 14 -19.26 71.80 -17.55
C TRP A 14 -18.13 70.83 -17.17
N VAL A 15 -18.07 70.44 -15.90
CA VAL A 15 -17.30 69.26 -15.49
C VAL A 15 -18.10 68.04 -15.95
N PHE A 16 -17.73 67.48 -17.10
CA PHE A 16 -18.17 66.15 -17.49
C PHE A 16 -17.58 65.18 -16.48
N PHE A 17 -18.36 64.79 -15.48
CA PHE A 17 -18.07 63.59 -14.69
C PHE A 17 -18.23 62.41 -15.64
N LEU A 18 -17.12 62.00 -16.26
CA LEU A 18 -16.97 60.64 -16.74
C LEU A 18 -17.12 59.78 -15.49
N ALA A 19 -18.30 59.19 -15.31
CA ALA A 19 -18.46 58.11 -14.38
C ALA A 19 -17.44 57.05 -14.81
N LEU A 20 -16.34 56.93 -14.07
CA LEU A 20 -15.64 55.65 -13.99
C LEU A 20 -16.67 54.70 -13.36
N SER A 21 -17.51 54.10 -14.21
CA SER A 21 -18.08 52.81 -13.90
C SER A 21 -16.86 51.94 -13.61
N GLY A 22 -16.70 51.52 -12.35
CA GLY A 22 -15.72 50.50 -12.02
C GLY A 22 -15.87 49.39 -13.03
N LEU A 23 -14.77 49.06 -13.72
CA LEU A 23 -14.66 47.79 -14.42
C LEU A 23 -14.77 46.73 -13.33
N ASN A 24 -15.98 46.32 -13.00
CA ASN A 24 -16.17 45.00 -12.42
C ASN A 24 -15.52 44.05 -13.43
N ALA A 25 -14.58 43.23 -12.98
CA ALA A 25 -14.16 42.08 -13.77
C ALA A 25 -15.46 41.38 -14.19
N GLN A 26 -15.73 41.39 -15.49
CA GLN A 26 -16.92 40.73 -16.01
C GLN A 26 -16.73 39.26 -15.68
N SER A 27 -17.67 38.68 -14.93
CA SER A 27 -17.60 37.26 -14.56
C SER A 27 -17.39 36.46 -15.84
N CYS A 28 -16.27 35.78 -15.97
CA CYS A 28 -16.00 35.07 -17.21
C CYS A 28 -16.55 33.65 -17.09
N LEU A 29 -17.68 33.43 -17.76
CA LEU A 29 -18.27 32.11 -17.95
C LEU A 29 -18.53 31.36 -16.62
N PRO A 30 -19.33 31.93 -15.68
CA PRO A 30 -19.67 31.26 -14.41
C PRO A 30 -20.44 29.95 -14.59
N GLU A 31 -21.20 29.84 -15.68
CA GLU A 31 -21.92 28.61 -16.06
C GLU A 31 -21.06 27.64 -16.89
N GLY A 32 -19.79 27.99 -17.13
CA GLY A 32 -18.89 27.23 -17.96
C GLY A 32 -19.07 27.40 -19.47
N ILE A 33 -18.38 26.56 -20.24
CA ILE A 33 -18.37 26.57 -21.70
C ILE A 33 -18.14 25.18 -22.28
N ILE A 34 -18.79 24.89 -23.42
CA ILE A 34 -18.61 23.65 -24.17
C ILE A 34 -18.12 24.00 -25.58
N PHE A 35 -16.96 23.44 -25.95
CA PHE A 35 -16.39 23.49 -27.30
C PHE A 35 -16.66 22.18 -28.01
N THR A 36 -17.40 22.23 -29.13
CA THR A 36 -17.68 21.06 -29.97
C THR A 36 -17.07 21.14 -31.37
N THR A 37 -16.43 22.26 -31.69
CA THR A 37 -15.81 22.51 -32.99
C THR A 37 -14.53 23.35 -32.86
N GLN A 38 -13.57 23.14 -33.76
CA GLN A 38 -12.34 23.94 -33.83
C GLN A 38 -12.63 25.45 -33.96
N SER A 39 -13.65 25.84 -34.72
CA SER A 39 -14.01 27.25 -34.91
C SER A 39 -14.40 27.94 -33.60
N GLN A 40 -15.00 27.23 -32.63
CA GLN A 40 -15.34 27.81 -31.34
C GLN A 40 -14.09 28.08 -30.50
N ILE A 41 -13.12 27.17 -30.53
CA ILE A 41 -11.80 27.35 -29.89
C ILE A 41 -11.09 28.54 -30.52
N ASP A 42 -10.98 28.57 -31.85
CA ASP A 42 -10.26 29.63 -32.58
C ASP A 42 -10.87 31.02 -32.35
N SER A 43 -12.19 31.08 -32.11
CA SER A 43 -12.92 32.33 -31.87
C SER A 43 -13.03 32.69 -30.39
N PHE A 44 -12.45 31.92 -29.46
CA PHE A 44 -12.62 32.12 -28.02
C PHE A 44 -12.28 33.55 -27.58
N GLN A 45 -11.10 34.05 -27.93
CA GLN A 45 -10.64 35.38 -27.56
C GLN A 45 -11.43 36.52 -28.24
N ILE A 46 -12.10 36.22 -29.36
CA ILE A 46 -12.97 37.18 -30.05
C ILE A 46 -14.32 37.27 -29.32
N ASN A 47 -14.85 36.12 -28.88
CA ASN A 47 -16.15 36.03 -28.21
C ASN A 47 -16.09 36.43 -26.73
N TYR A 48 -14.95 36.17 -26.08
CA TYR A 48 -14.71 36.43 -24.65
C TYR A 48 -13.42 37.23 -24.45
N PRO A 49 -13.37 38.49 -24.92
CA PRO A 49 -12.17 39.31 -24.83
C PRO A 49 -11.79 39.57 -23.36
N ASN A 50 -10.49 39.44 -23.06
CA ASN A 50 -9.90 39.54 -21.72
C ASN A 50 -10.32 38.45 -20.72
N CYS A 51 -10.99 37.39 -21.17
CA CYS A 51 -11.21 36.23 -20.31
C CYS A 51 -9.92 35.41 -20.19
N THR A 52 -9.30 35.45 -19.02
CA THR A 52 -8.13 34.63 -18.67
C THR A 52 -8.48 33.55 -17.64
N GLU A 53 -9.67 33.61 -17.04
CA GLU A 53 -10.14 32.68 -16.02
C GLU A 53 -11.57 32.30 -16.35
N ILE A 54 -11.87 31.01 -16.52
CA ILE A 54 -13.26 30.54 -16.66
C ILE A 54 -13.73 30.15 -15.27
N GLU A 55 -14.78 30.79 -14.77
CA GLU A 55 -15.28 30.55 -13.40
C GLU A 55 -15.98 29.19 -13.27
N GLY A 56 -16.68 28.73 -14.31
CA GLY A 56 -17.36 27.43 -14.34
C GLY A 56 -16.56 26.32 -15.02
N ASP A 57 -17.27 25.30 -15.49
CA ASP A 57 -16.67 24.14 -16.15
C ASP A 57 -16.24 24.43 -17.60
N MET A 58 -15.24 23.72 -18.10
CA MET A 58 -14.84 23.74 -19.50
C MET A 58 -14.89 22.33 -20.08
N THR A 59 -15.72 22.12 -21.10
CA THR A 59 -15.79 20.84 -21.83
C THR A 59 -15.28 21.02 -23.26
N ILE A 60 -14.42 20.13 -23.73
CA ILE A 60 -13.89 20.07 -25.09
C ILE A 60 -14.24 18.70 -25.66
N GLN A 61 -15.19 18.66 -26.59
CA GLN A 61 -15.72 17.44 -27.17
C GLN A 61 -16.08 17.60 -28.65
N GLY A 62 -15.18 17.23 -29.54
CA GLY A 62 -15.45 17.26 -30.98
C GLY A 62 -14.39 16.57 -31.84
N ASN A 63 -14.84 15.68 -32.73
CA ASN A 63 -13.96 14.88 -33.59
C ASN A 63 -13.09 15.71 -34.56
N ASN A 64 -13.41 16.99 -34.78
CA ASN A 64 -12.65 17.90 -35.66
C ASN A 64 -11.77 18.91 -34.91
N ILE A 65 -11.66 18.81 -33.59
CA ILE A 65 -10.75 19.62 -32.80
C ILE A 65 -9.34 19.03 -32.93
N THR A 66 -8.39 19.85 -33.36
CA THR A 66 -7.02 19.45 -33.70
C THR A 66 -5.97 20.15 -32.85
N ASN A 67 -6.31 21.30 -32.26
CA ASN A 67 -5.43 22.07 -31.39
C ASN A 67 -6.25 22.99 -30.47
N LEU A 68 -5.64 23.44 -29.39
CA LEU A 68 -6.26 24.28 -28.37
C LEU A 68 -5.69 25.71 -28.35
N ASN A 69 -5.01 26.16 -29.41
CA ASN A 69 -4.24 27.41 -29.42
C ASN A 69 -5.05 28.66 -29.07
N GLY A 70 -6.35 28.66 -29.41
CA GLY A 70 -7.28 29.74 -29.06
C GLY A 70 -7.45 29.95 -27.54
N LEU A 71 -7.13 28.93 -26.73
CA LEU A 71 -7.25 28.92 -25.27
C LEU A 71 -5.98 29.37 -24.53
N SER A 72 -4.93 29.76 -25.25
CA SER A 72 -3.61 30.11 -24.68
C SER A 72 -3.57 31.28 -23.70
N VAL A 73 -4.66 32.04 -23.62
CA VAL A 73 -4.82 33.15 -22.66
C VAL A 73 -5.31 32.70 -21.29
N LEU A 74 -5.79 31.45 -21.17
CA LEU A 74 -6.34 30.93 -19.92
C LEU A 74 -5.24 30.61 -18.92
N THR A 75 -5.43 31.08 -17.70
CA THR A 75 -4.53 30.89 -16.55
C THR A 75 -5.17 30.08 -15.44
N SER A 76 -6.50 30.05 -15.34
CA SER A 76 -7.23 29.24 -14.36
C SER A 76 -8.61 28.82 -14.88
N ILE A 77 -9.08 27.68 -14.38
CA ILE A 77 -10.46 27.22 -14.51
C ILE A 77 -10.98 26.98 -13.09
N GLY A 78 -12.08 27.64 -12.71
CA GLY A 78 -12.69 27.52 -11.38
C GLY A 78 -13.43 26.19 -11.20
N GLY A 79 -14.06 25.68 -12.26
CA GLY A 79 -14.72 24.38 -12.28
C GLY A 79 -13.82 23.24 -12.78
N SER A 80 -14.47 22.24 -13.37
CA SER A 80 -13.84 21.06 -13.95
C SER A 80 -13.45 21.29 -15.42
N VAL A 81 -12.37 20.65 -15.86
CA VAL A 81 -11.95 20.57 -17.27
C VAL A 81 -12.20 19.15 -17.76
N ILE A 82 -13.02 19.01 -18.80
CA ILE A 82 -13.35 17.72 -19.44
C ILE A 82 -12.89 17.78 -20.90
N ILE A 83 -11.97 16.91 -21.29
CA ILE A 83 -11.47 16.78 -22.66
C ILE A 83 -11.78 15.36 -23.13
N GLU A 84 -12.81 15.20 -23.96
CA GLU A 84 -13.26 13.88 -24.37
C GLU A 84 -13.68 13.75 -25.83
N PHE A 85 -13.54 12.55 -26.40
CA PHE A 85 -13.93 12.24 -27.77
C PHE A 85 -13.33 13.20 -28.83
N ASN A 86 -12.06 13.60 -28.66
CA ASN A 86 -11.33 14.41 -29.63
C ASN A 86 -10.35 13.53 -30.42
N ASP A 87 -10.88 12.70 -31.33
CA ASP A 87 -10.08 11.73 -32.09
C ASP A 87 -8.97 12.33 -32.98
N SER A 88 -9.03 13.64 -33.26
CA SER A 88 -8.00 14.34 -34.05
C SER A 88 -6.99 15.12 -33.19
N LEU A 89 -7.17 15.16 -31.87
CA LEU A 89 -6.31 15.93 -30.96
C LEU A 89 -5.10 15.09 -30.56
N ILE A 90 -3.89 15.57 -30.88
CA ILE A 90 -2.62 14.83 -30.67
C ILE A 90 -1.89 15.30 -29.39
N SER A 91 -2.11 16.54 -28.96
CA SER A 91 -1.60 17.10 -27.71
C SER A 91 -2.54 18.18 -27.18
N LEU A 92 -2.29 18.68 -25.98
CA LEU A 92 -3.04 19.78 -25.37
C LEU A 92 -2.40 21.16 -25.63
N SER A 93 -1.53 21.22 -26.65
CA SER A 93 -0.84 22.45 -27.07
C SER A 93 -1.83 23.59 -27.24
N GLY A 94 -1.53 24.70 -26.56
CA GLY A 94 -2.43 25.84 -26.45
C GLY A 94 -2.99 26.08 -25.05
N MET A 95 -2.74 25.19 -24.08
CA MET A 95 -3.14 25.37 -22.68
C MET A 95 -1.99 25.71 -21.72
N GLY A 96 -0.78 25.98 -22.23
CA GLY A 96 0.44 26.02 -21.39
C GLY A 96 0.51 27.16 -20.35
N GLY A 97 -0.42 28.12 -20.42
CA GLY A 97 -0.58 29.17 -19.41
C GLY A 97 -1.46 28.76 -18.22
N LEU A 98 -2.17 27.63 -18.32
CA LEU A 98 -3.12 27.18 -17.31
C LEU A 98 -2.39 26.69 -16.06
N ALA A 99 -2.54 27.43 -14.97
CA ALA A 99 -1.87 27.16 -13.70
C ALA A 99 -2.70 26.33 -12.72
N THR A 100 -4.02 26.51 -12.71
CA THR A 100 -4.89 25.84 -11.73
C THR A 100 -6.22 25.39 -12.34
N ILE A 101 -6.68 24.22 -11.91
CA ILE A 101 -8.05 23.74 -12.14
C ILE A 101 -8.69 23.54 -10.76
N GLY A 102 -9.82 24.19 -10.52
CA GLY A 102 -10.45 24.24 -9.20
C GLY A 102 -11.10 22.92 -8.78
N GLU A 103 -11.62 22.16 -9.73
CA GLU A 103 -12.20 20.84 -9.47
C GLU A 103 -11.44 19.72 -10.20
N HIS A 104 -12.05 19.03 -11.17
CA HIS A 104 -11.50 17.85 -11.81
C HIS A 104 -10.81 18.17 -13.13
N LEU A 105 -9.74 17.45 -13.46
CA LEU A 105 -9.20 17.36 -14.83
C LEU A 105 -9.47 15.95 -15.36
N ASN A 106 -10.39 15.85 -16.32
CA ASN A 106 -10.82 14.60 -16.94
C ASN A 106 -10.40 14.58 -18.41
N ILE A 107 -9.52 13.65 -18.80
CA ILE A 107 -9.02 13.48 -20.16
C ILE A 107 -9.37 12.07 -20.62
N TRP A 108 -10.48 11.92 -21.35
CA TRP A 108 -11.08 10.62 -21.64
C TRP A 108 -11.26 10.37 -23.13
N TRP A 109 -11.03 9.14 -23.61
CA TRP A 109 -11.39 8.76 -24.99
C TRP A 109 -10.83 9.68 -26.09
N ASN A 110 -9.58 10.13 -25.97
CA ASN A 110 -8.89 10.87 -27.04
C ASN A 110 -7.91 9.93 -27.75
N SER A 111 -8.40 9.21 -28.75
CA SER A 111 -7.70 8.07 -29.36
C SER A 111 -6.34 8.41 -29.98
N SER A 112 -6.15 9.64 -30.48
CA SER A 112 -4.90 10.10 -31.09
C SER A 112 -3.99 10.91 -30.15
N LEU A 113 -4.39 11.14 -28.90
CA LEU A 113 -3.62 11.93 -27.95
C LEU A 113 -2.35 11.17 -27.56
N THR A 114 -1.17 11.72 -27.88
CA THR A 114 0.12 11.05 -27.63
C THR A 114 0.90 11.61 -26.45
N SER A 115 0.59 12.84 -26.03
CA SER A 115 1.18 13.52 -24.88
C SER A 115 0.21 14.54 -24.27
N LEU A 116 0.50 14.96 -23.04
CA LEU A 116 -0.21 16.05 -22.35
C LEU A 116 0.49 17.41 -22.54
N SER A 117 1.48 17.48 -23.43
CA SER A 117 2.19 18.71 -23.78
C SER A 117 1.18 19.83 -24.05
N GLY A 118 1.43 21.00 -23.45
CA GLY A 118 0.48 22.09 -23.32
C GLY A 118 -0.12 22.24 -21.92
N LEU A 119 0.22 21.40 -20.94
CA LEU A 119 -0.16 21.60 -19.53
C LEU A 119 1.02 21.99 -18.62
N GLU A 120 2.16 22.39 -19.18
CA GLU A 120 3.43 22.54 -18.42
C GLU A 120 3.34 23.59 -17.31
N GLY A 121 2.38 24.52 -17.41
CA GLY A 121 2.10 25.52 -16.40
C GLY A 121 1.22 25.03 -15.25
N LEU A 122 0.60 23.85 -15.35
CA LEU A 122 -0.40 23.36 -14.39
C LEU A 122 0.28 22.95 -13.08
N ILE A 123 -0.05 23.65 -12.00
CA ILE A 123 0.55 23.48 -10.67
C ILE A 123 -0.34 22.61 -9.78
N SER A 124 -1.67 22.76 -9.88
CA SER A 124 -2.61 22.06 -9.00
C SER A 124 -3.96 21.77 -9.65
N VAL A 125 -4.53 20.60 -9.29
CA VAL A 125 -5.92 20.22 -9.54
C VAL A 125 -6.62 20.09 -8.18
N GLY A 126 -7.69 20.84 -7.95
CA GLY A 126 -8.32 20.95 -6.63
C GLY A 126 -9.06 19.69 -6.18
N SER A 127 -9.63 18.94 -7.12
CA SER A 127 -10.24 17.62 -6.89
C SER A 127 -9.40 16.53 -7.56
N GLY A 128 -9.97 15.72 -8.46
CA GLY A 128 -9.28 14.57 -9.05
C GLY A 128 -8.71 14.81 -10.45
N LEU A 129 -7.66 14.07 -10.79
CA LEU A 129 -7.12 13.96 -12.16
C LEU A 129 -7.42 12.55 -12.70
N VAL A 130 -8.17 12.48 -13.80
CA VAL A 130 -8.50 11.21 -14.45
C VAL A 130 -8.01 11.23 -15.89
N ILE A 131 -7.10 10.32 -16.22
CA ILE A 131 -6.65 10.03 -17.57
C ILE A 131 -7.12 8.62 -17.90
N HIS A 132 -8.09 8.52 -18.81
CA HIS A 132 -8.78 7.27 -19.09
C HIS A 132 -8.93 7.04 -20.59
N ALA A 133 -8.63 5.83 -21.06
CA ALA A 133 -8.89 5.42 -22.45
C ALA A 133 -8.25 6.36 -23.49
N ASN A 134 -6.98 6.72 -23.30
CA ASN A 134 -6.16 7.44 -24.29
C ASN A 134 -5.09 6.47 -24.83
N PRO A 135 -5.45 5.52 -25.71
CA PRO A 135 -4.61 4.37 -26.06
C PRO A 135 -3.28 4.73 -26.74
N SER A 136 -3.16 5.92 -27.35
CA SER A 136 -1.94 6.41 -27.98
C SER A 136 -1.03 7.22 -27.05
N LEU A 137 -1.46 7.48 -25.81
CA LEU A 137 -0.72 8.30 -24.85
C LEU A 137 0.53 7.54 -24.39
N THR A 138 1.71 8.10 -24.64
CA THR A 138 3.00 7.41 -24.37
C THR A 138 3.69 7.88 -23.10
N SER A 139 3.40 9.09 -22.64
CA SER A 139 3.94 9.69 -21.42
C SER A 139 2.97 10.73 -20.86
N LEU A 140 3.20 11.15 -19.62
CA LEU A 140 2.46 12.23 -18.95
C LEU A 140 3.18 13.58 -19.08
N SER A 141 4.22 13.67 -19.93
CA SER A 141 4.93 14.92 -20.20
C SER A 141 3.96 16.03 -20.58
N GLY A 142 4.17 17.20 -19.99
CA GLY A 142 3.18 18.26 -19.89
C GLY A 142 2.67 18.44 -18.46
N LEU A 143 2.76 17.45 -17.57
CA LEU A 143 2.39 17.60 -16.16
C LEU A 143 3.58 17.92 -15.24
N ASP A 144 4.75 18.25 -15.81
CA ASP A 144 6.02 18.34 -15.08
C ASP A 144 6.00 19.40 -13.95
N GLY A 145 5.07 20.37 -14.03
CA GLY A 145 4.83 21.40 -13.02
C GLY A 145 3.78 21.03 -11.95
N LEU A 146 3.07 19.91 -12.09
CA LEU A 146 1.96 19.52 -11.23
C LEU A 146 2.50 19.06 -9.87
N THR A 147 2.14 19.79 -8.82
CA THR A 147 2.65 19.54 -7.45
C THR A 147 1.64 18.89 -6.53
N SER A 148 0.34 19.07 -6.78
CA SER A 148 -0.72 18.57 -5.92
C SER A 148 -2.02 18.24 -6.67
N ILE A 149 -2.65 17.13 -6.30
CA ILE A 149 -4.01 16.77 -6.66
C ILE A 149 -4.80 16.66 -5.35
N GLY A 150 -5.86 17.46 -5.18
CA GLY A 150 -6.60 17.51 -3.92
C GLY A 150 -7.49 16.29 -3.64
N GLY A 151 -7.81 15.52 -4.67
CA GLY A 151 -8.51 14.24 -4.61
C GLY A 151 -7.69 13.12 -5.23
N SER A 152 -8.35 12.24 -5.99
CA SER A 152 -7.72 11.03 -6.54
C SER A 152 -7.03 11.26 -7.90
N LEU A 153 -5.91 10.56 -8.12
CA LEU A 153 -5.28 10.36 -9.42
C LEU A 153 -5.69 9.00 -9.97
N THR A 154 -6.35 8.98 -11.13
CA THR A 154 -6.70 7.74 -11.84
C THR A 154 -6.08 7.73 -13.23
N LEU A 155 -5.22 6.75 -13.48
CA LEU A 155 -4.57 6.49 -14.75
C LEU A 155 -5.01 5.13 -15.27
N SER A 156 -5.82 5.12 -16.34
CA SER A 156 -6.35 3.84 -16.82
C SER A 156 -6.54 3.73 -18.33
N PHE A 157 -6.47 2.48 -18.82
CA PHE A 157 -6.70 2.14 -20.23
C PHE A 157 -5.88 2.98 -21.22
N SER A 158 -4.64 3.34 -20.85
CA SER A 158 -3.70 4.06 -21.72
C SER A 158 -2.62 3.09 -22.18
N SER A 159 -2.98 2.21 -23.13
CA SER A 159 -2.19 1.03 -23.50
C SER A 159 -0.78 1.30 -24.03
N ALA A 160 -0.47 2.52 -24.47
CA ALA A 160 0.88 2.90 -24.93
C ALA A 160 1.73 3.60 -23.86
N LEU A 161 1.18 3.85 -22.66
CA LEU A 161 1.87 4.54 -21.58
C LEU A 161 2.94 3.62 -20.99
N THR A 162 4.20 4.04 -21.01
CA THR A 162 5.34 3.19 -20.58
C THR A 162 5.90 3.54 -19.22
N SER A 163 5.70 4.77 -18.74
CA SER A 163 6.09 5.25 -17.41
C SER A 163 5.17 6.41 -17.00
N LEU A 164 5.32 6.89 -15.76
CA LEU A 164 4.62 8.07 -15.25
C LEU A 164 5.46 9.35 -15.38
N SER A 165 6.50 9.34 -16.22
CA SER A 165 7.33 10.50 -16.51
C SER A 165 6.46 11.70 -16.90
N GLY A 166 6.75 12.85 -16.31
CA GLY A 166 5.92 14.04 -16.29
C GLY A 166 5.23 14.30 -14.95
N LEU A 167 5.33 13.41 -13.95
CA LEU A 167 4.79 13.64 -12.60
C LEU A 167 5.86 13.94 -11.55
N GLU A 168 7.10 14.22 -11.95
CA GLU A 168 8.28 14.26 -11.06
C GLU A 168 8.16 15.31 -9.94
N SER A 169 7.31 16.32 -10.11
CA SER A 169 7.04 17.38 -9.13
C SER A 169 5.86 17.06 -8.19
N LEU A 170 5.11 15.98 -8.43
CA LEU A 170 3.90 15.65 -7.70
C LEU A 170 4.26 15.17 -6.28
N THR A 171 3.85 15.95 -5.28
CA THR A 171 4.18 15.67 -3.87
C THR A 171 3.01 15.11 -3.07
N THR A 172 1.78 15.43 -3.50
CA THR A 172 0.55 15.17 -2.74
C THR A 172 -0.57 14.70 -3.64
N ILE A 173 -1.20 13.59 -3.26
CA ILE A 173 -2.50 13.13 -3.74
C ILE A 173 -3.42 13.06 -2.52
N GLY A 174 -4.46 13.89 -2.48
CA GLY A 174 -5.35 14.00 -1.32
C GLY A 174 -6.31 12.83 -1.17
N GLY A 175 -6.52 12.05 -2.23
CA GLY A 175 -7.30 10.80 -2.21
C GLY A 175 -6.49 9.64 -2.77
N ASP A 176 -7.10 8.93 -3.71
CA ASP A 176 -6.64 7.64 -4.19
C ASP A 176 -5.59 7.74 -5.31
N LEU A 177 -4.57 6.88 -5.29
CA LEU A 177 -3.72 6.64 -6.46
C LEU A 177 -4.14 5.33 -7.12
N LYS A 178 -4.80 5.42 -8.28
CA LYS A 178 -5.27 4.28 -9.05
C LYS A 178 -4.59 4.19 -10.41
N ILE A 179 -3.89 3.08 -10.65
CA ILE A 179 -3.20 2.77 -11.91
C ILE A 179 -3.73 1.44 -12.42
N GLU A 180 -4.51 1.47 -13.50
CA GLU A 180 -5.26 0.30 -13.97
C GLU A 180 -5.18 0.07 -15.48
N SER A 181 -4.94 -1.17 -15.92
CA SER A 181 -5.07 -1.56 -17.35
C SER A 181 -4.17 -0.75 -18.30
N ASN A 182 -2.94 -0.44 -17.88
CA ASN A 182 -1.94 0.21 -18.74
C ASN A 182 -0.90 -0.83 -19.19
N ALA A 183 -1.25 -1.62 -20.21
CA ALA A 183 -0.52 -2.83 -20.58
C ALA A 183 0.98 -2.64 -20.94
N ALA A 184 1.40 -1.44 -21.37
CA ALA A 184 2.80 -1.14 -21.69
C ALA A 184 3.58 -0.49 -20.53
N LEU A 185 2.94 -0.24 -19.38
CA LEU A 185 3.55 0.44 -18.24
C LEU A 185 4.54 -0.50 -17.57
N THR A 186 5.84 -0.21 -17.66
CA THR A 186 6.89 -1.08 -17.11
C THR A 186 7.36 -0.69 -15.72
N ASN A 187 7.14 0.57 -15.34
CA ASN A 187 7.51 1.15 -14.06
C ASN A 187 6.63 2.36 -13.75
N ILE A 188 6.69 2.83 -12.51
CA ILE A 188 5.99 4.03 -12.05
C ILE A 188 6.94 5.20 -11.74
N SER A 189 8.10 5.25 -12.43
CA SER A 189 9.01 6.39 -12.33
C SER A 189 8.30 7.67 -12.73
N GLY A 190 8.61 8.76 -12.05
CA GLY A 190 7.87 10.01 -12.07
C GLY A 190 7.15 10.29 -10.76
N LEU A 191 7.00 9.32 -9.85
CA LEU A 191 6.36 9.53 -8.54
C LEU A 191 7.35 9.76 -7.38
N GLU A 192 8.65 9.91 -7.66
CA GLU A 192 9.72 9.90 -6.64
C GLU A 192 9.58 11.01 -5.58
N SER A 193 8.83 12.07 -5.90
CA SER A 193 8.55 13.20 -5.00
C SER A 193 7.28 13.01 -4.16
N LEU A 194 6.49 11.97 -4.42
CA LEU A 194 5.22 11.71 -3.75
C LEU A 194 5.48 11.30 -2.30
N THR A 195 4.96 12.09 -1.36
CA THR A 195 5.16 11.84 0.09
C THR A 195 3.85 11.73 0.86
N SER A 196 2.76 12.25 0.30
CA SER A 196 1.44 12.22 0.94
C SER A 196 0.41 11.59 0.00
N LEU A 197 -0.17 10.49 0.46
CA LEU A 197 -1.29 9.80 -0.17
C LEU A 197 -2.44 9.72 0.84
N GLY A 198 -3.47 10.55 0.62
CA GLY A 198 -4.60 10.70 1.53
C GLY A 198 -5.67 9.62 1.42
N GLY A 199 -5.56 8.72 0.44
CA GLY A 199 -6.39 7.55 0.27
C GLY A 199 -5.56 6.28 0.09
N GLY A 200 -6.07 5.34 -0.70
CA GLY A 200 -5.38 4.07 -0.98
C GLY A 200 -4.45 4.10 -2.20
N LEU A 201 -3.76 2.98 -2.40
CA LEU A 201 -2.94 2.69 -3.56
C LEU A 201 -3.50 1.44 -4.27
N TRP A 202 -3.95 1.63 -5.50
CA TRP A 202 -4.57 0.59 -6.32
C TRP A 202 -3.80 0.38 -7.61
N ILE A 203 -3.16 -0.78 -7.76
CA ILE A 203 -2.41 -1.15 -8.95
C ILE A 203 -3.03 -2.42 -9.53
N TYR A 204 -3.73 -2.28 -10.66
CA TYR A 204 -4.53 -3.34 -11.27
C TYR A 204 -4.18 -3.59 -12.74
N VAL A 205 -3.98 -4.84 -13.13
CA VAL A 205 -3.89 -5.25 -14.54
C VAL A 205 -2.87 -4.41 -15.34
N ASN A 206 -1.68 -4.19 -14.78
CA ASN A 206 -0.57 -3.55 -15.48
C ASN A 206 0.44 -4.64 -15.85
N GLU A 207 0.13 -5.38 -16.92
CA GLU A 207 0.77 -6.66 -17.25
C GLU A 207 2.28 -6.59 -17.50
N ALA A 208 2.83 -5.41 -17.81
CA ALA A 208 4.25 -5.19 -18.03
C ALA A 208 4.98 -4.58 -16.82
N LEU A 209 4.28 -4.27 -15.72
CA LEU A 209 4.85 -3.55 -14.58
C LEU A 209 5.79 -4.46 -13.80
N GLU A 210 7.09 -4.13 -13.77
CA GLU A 210 8.12 -4.98 -13.16
C GLU A 210 8.44 -4.60 -11.70
N SER A 211 8.22 -3.33 -11.34
CA SER A 211 8.65 -2.72 -10.08
C SER A 211 7.74 -1.55 -9.68
N LEU A 212 7.71 -1.23 -8.38
CA LEU A 212 7.03 -0.08 -7.79
C LEU A 212 7.98 1.08 -7.45
N ALA A 213 9.22 1.01 -7.93
CA ALA A 213 10.20 2.08 -7.76
C ALA A 213 9.64 3.40 -8.31
N GLY A 214 9.80 4.46 -7.53
CA GLY A 214 9.05 5.71 -7.66
C GLY A 214 8.18 6.01 -6.44
N LEU A 215 7.86 5.04 -5.57
CA LEU A 215 7.04 5.27 -4.38
C LEU A 215 7.83 5.42 -3.07
N GLU A 216 9.15 5.56 -3.14
CA GLU A 216 10.04 5.50 -1.97
C GLU A 216 9.75 6.60 -0.93
N GLY A 217 9.12 7.71 -1.36
CA GLY A 217 8.73 8.81 -0.49
C GLY A 217 7.42 8.57 0.30
N VAL A 218 6.61 7.58 -0.09
CA VAL A 218 5.32 7.29 0.54
C VAL A 218 5.56 6.53 1.84
N THR A 219 5.18 7.15 2.97
CA THR A 219 5.36 6.55 4.31
C THR A 219 4.08 6.02 4.93
N GLN A 220 2.92 6.47 4.42
CA GLN A 220 1.61 6.09 4.93
C GLN A 220 0.62 6.00 3.77
N ILE A 221 -0.27 5.03 3.86
CA ILE A 221 -1.40 4.84 2.94
C ILE A 221 -2.66 4.93 3.80
N MET A 222 -3.48 5.96 3.62
CA MET A 222 -4.67 6.22 4.44
C MET A 222 -5.91 5.43 3.97
N GLY A 223 -5.74 4.57 2.97
CA GLY A 223 -6.76 3.63 2.50
C GLY A 223 -6.18 2.24 2.31
N ASP A 224 -6.73 1.50 1.35
CA ASP A 224 -6.27 0.15 1.02
C ASP A 224 -4.98 0.19 0.18
N LEU A 225 -4.10 -0.78 0.39
CA LEU A 225 -3.02 -1.13 -0.53
C LEU A 225 -3.44 -2.37 -1.31
N THR A 226 -3.78 -2.21 -2.58
CA THR A 226 -4.14 -3.32 -3.46
C THR A 226 -3.21 -3.44 -4.66
N ILE A 227 -2.56 -4.59 -4.78
CA ILE A 227 -1.62 -4.90 -5.86
C ILE A 227 -2.05 -6.18 -6.57
N THR A 228 -2.47 -6.03 -7.82
CA THR A 228 -2.92 -7.12 -8.70
C THR A 228 -2.48 -6.81 -10.13
N THR A 229 -1.19 -6.98 -10.44
CA THR A 229 -0.62 -6.59 -11.74
C THR A 229 -0.65 -7.69 -12.79
N GLY A 230 -0.63 -8.95 -12.35
CA GLY A 230 -0.36 -10.12 -13.20
C GLY A 230 1.09 -10.58 -13.10
N ASP A 231 1.65 -11.12 -14.19
CA ASP A 231 2.88 -11.92 -14.16
C ASP A 231 4.19 -11.15 -14.19
N ALA A 232 4.24 -9.84 -14.46
CA ALA A 232 5.52 -9.13 -14.63
C ALA A 232 6.16 -8.63 -13.32
N LEU A 233 5.37 -8.37 -12.28
CA LEU A 233 5.86 -7.74 -11.05
C LEU A 233 6.78 -8.71 -10.29
N GLN A 234 8.05 -8.36 -10.18
CA GLN A 234 9.08 -9.21 -9.57
C GLN A 234 9.46 -8.77 -8.16
N SER A 235 9.17 -7.52 -7.80
CA SER A 235 9.56 -6.91 -6.53
C SER A 235 8.57 -5.81 -6.12
N LEU A 236 8.41 -5.64 -4.81
CA LEU A 236 7.69 -4.50 -4.21
C LEU A 236 8.61 -3.32 -3.91
N SER A 237 9.84 -3.32 -4.44
CA SER A 237 10.76 -2.21 -4.24
C SER A 237 10.12 -0.90 -4.68
N GLY A 238 10.32 0.15 -3.90
CA GLY A 238 9.53 1.37 -3.91
C GLY A 238 8.62 1.50 -2.68
N LEU A 239 8.22 0.40 -2.04
CA LEU A 239 7.36 0.45 -0.85
C LEU A 239 8.11 0.47 0.49
N GLU A 240 9.44 0.47 0.48
CA GLU A 240 10.26 0.36 1.71
C GLU A 240 9.99 1.50 2.70
N GLY A 241 9.47 2.64 2.24
CA GLY A 241 9.09 3.76 3.08
C GLY A 241 7.80 3.55 3.88
N VAL A 242 6.93 2.63 3.47
CA VAL A 242 5.57 2.47 4.03
C VAL A 242 5.63 1.86 5.42
N ILE A 243 5.08 2.58 6.40
CA ILE A 243 5.04 2.17 7.81
C ILE A 243 3.62 1.81 8.25
N TYR A 244 2.61 2.46 7.66
CA TYR A 244 1.23 2.37 8.09
C TYR A 244 0.28 2.30 6.90
N ILE A 245 -0.63 1.32 6.95
CA ILE A 245 -1.77 1.19 6.04
C ILE A 245 -3.03 1.28 6.90
N GLU A 246 -3.83 2.32 6.72
CA GLU A 246 -5.08 2.50 7.49
C GLU A 246 -6.14 1.46 7.07
N GLY A 247 -6.21 1.16 5.78
CA GLY A 247 -7.11 0.15 5.22
C GLY A 247 -6.50 -1.25 5.21
N SER A 248 -6.88 -2.02 4.19
CA SER A 248 -6.48 -3.42 4.00
C SER A 248 -5.25 -3.54 3.08
N LEU A 249 -4.48 -4.61 3.26
CA LEU A 249 -3.48 -5.07 2.31
C LEU A 249 -4.06 -6.21 1.50
N HIS A 250 -4.28 -6.00 0.20
CA HIS A 250 -4.76 -7.02 -0.74
C HIS A 250 -3.72 -7.26 -1.84
N MET A 251 -3.18 -8.47 -1.90
CA MET A 251 -2.22 -8.89 -2.91
C MET A 251 -2.71 -10.14 -3.63
N ALA A 252 -2.74 -10.07 -4.96
CA ALA A 252 -3.37 -11.09 -5.78
C ALA A 252 -2.69 -11.29 -7.13
N GLY A 253 -2.50 -12.55 -7.55
CA GLY A 253 -2.17 -12.87 -8.94
C GLY A 253 -0.84 -12.26 -9.42
N ASN A 254 0.09 -11.97 -8.51
CA ASN A 254 1.42 -11.46 -8.84
C ASN A 254 2.37 -12.66 -8.94
N HIS A 255 2.25 -13.45 -10.00
CA HIS A 255 2.83 -14.79 -10.10
C HIS A 255 4.37 -14.82 -10.15
N SER A 256 5.03 -13.74 -10.59
CA SER A 256 6.49 -13.62 -10.59
C SER A 256 7.07 -12.99 -9.33
N LEU A 257 6.24 -12.53 -8.40
CA LEU A 257 6.71 -11.95 -7.15
C LEU A 257 7.27 -13.06 -6.26
N THR A 258 8.55 -12.97 -5.89
CA THR A 258 9.26 -14.05 -5.17
C THR A 258 9.35 -13.81 -3.66
N SER A 259 9.13 -12.58 -3.21
CA SER A 259 9.12 -12.20 -1.79
C SER A 259 8.28 -10.95 -1.56
N LEU A 260 7.94 -10.67 -0.31
CA LEU A 260 7.30 -9.42 0.10
C LEU A 260 8.31 -8.34 0.51
N SER A 261 9.58 -8.51 0.14
CA SER A 261 10.61 -7.49 0.33
C SER A 261 10.18 -6.20 -0.36
N GLY A 262 10.25 -5.08 0.36
CA GLY A 262 9.54 -3.84 0.09
C GLY A 262 8.55 -3.48 1.21
N LEU A 263 8.02 -4.45 1.97
CA LEU A 263 7.07 -4.20 3.07
C LEU A 263 7.70 -4.26 4.47
N GLU A 264 9.03 -4.32 4.58
CA GLU A 264 9.76 -4.64 5.82
C GLU A 264 9.49 -3.65 6.96
N ASN A 265 9.03 -2.44 6.64
CA ASN A 265 8.75 -1.38 7.61
C ASN A 265 7.27 -1.25 7.96
N VAL A 266 6.37 -2.00 7.32
CA VAL A 266 4.93 -1.94 7.59
C VAL A 266 4.68 -2.48 9.00
N ALA A 267 4.36 -1.59 9.92
CA ALA A 267 4.19 -1.92 11.33
C ALA A 267 2.74 -2.30 11.68
N THR A 268 1.78 -1.68 11.00
CA THR A 268 0.34 -1.82 11.30
C THR A 268 -0.51 -1.71 10.03
N ILE A 269 -1.52 -2.57 9.96
CA ILE A 269 -2.55 -2.59 8.91
C ILE A 269 -3.91 -2.51 9.61
N GLY A 270 -4.70 -1.48 9.33
CA GLY A 270 -5.97 -1.24 10.05
C GLY A 270 -7.13 -2.12 9.57
N GLY A 271 -7.00 -2.74 8.39
CA GLY A 271 -7.99 -3.63 7.80
C GLY A 271 -7.50 -5.09 7.72
N GLU A 272 -7.96 -5.78 6.68
CA GLU A 272 -7.60 -7.17 6.37
C GLU A 272 -6.19 -7.26 5.77
N VAL A 273 -5.50 -8.38 6.00
CA VAL A 273 -4.37 -8.83 5.18
C VAL A 273 -4.82 -10.03 4.36
N ALA A 274 -4.96 -9.83 3.05
CA ALA A 274 -5.30 -10.88 2.09
C ALA A 274 -4.18 -11.06 1.07
N ILE A 275 -3.55 -12.23 1.11
CA ILE A 275 -2.52 -12.64 0.16
C ILE A 275 -3.04 -13.90 -0.54
N TYR A 276 -3.34 -13.80 -1.83
CA TYR A 276 -3.93 -14.91 -2.55
C TYR A 276 -3.37 -15.11 -3.96
N VAL A 277 -3.34 -16.35 -4.43
CA VAL A 277 -2.97 -16.70 -5.81
C VAL A 277 -1.56 -16.19 -6.14
N HIS A 278 -0.55 -16.79 -5.50
CA HIS A 278 0.87 -16.48 -5.74
C HIS A 278 1.67 -17.76 -5.99
N ASP A 279 2.31 -17.86 -7.16
CA ASP A 279 3.01 -19.08 -7.58
C ASP A 279 4.51 -19.09 -7.23
N SER A 280 5.07 -17.96 -6.78
CA SER A 280 6.52 -17.81 -6.58
C SER A 280 6.94 -17.42 -5.16
N ILE A 281 6.02 -16.96 -4.31
CA ILE A 281 6.34 -16.59 -2.92
C ILE A 281 6.52 -17.85 -2.08
N THR A 282 7.68 -17.99 -1.44
CA THR A 282 8.02 -19.19 -0.63
C THR A 282 7.86 -19.00 0.88
N SER A 283 7.82 -17.75 1.33
CA SER A 283 7.54 -17.34 2.72
C SER A 283 6.94 -15.93 2.75
N LEU A 284 6.41 -15.50 3.90
CA LEU A 284 5.92 -14.14 4.10
C LEU A 284 7.02 -13.17 4.58
N SER A 285 8.29 -13.52 4.32
CA SER A 285 9.43 -12.63 4.61
C SER A 285 9.24 -11.30 3.89
N GLY A 286 9.46 -10.21 4.62
CA GLY A 286 9.04 -8.85 4.26
C GLY A 286 7.96 -8.29 5.19
N LEU A 287 7.27 -9.11 6.00
CA LEU A 287 6.25 -8.66 6.95
C LEU A 287 6.73 -8.69 8.42
N GLU A 288 8.03 -8.81 8.68
CA GLU A 288 8.56 -9.08 10.02
C GLU A 288 8.24 -7.99 11.06
N SER A 289 8.04 -6.75 10.58
CA SER A 289 7.68 -5.61 11.42
C SER A 289 6.18 -5.50 11.71
N LEU A 290 5.34 -6.28 11.03
CA LEU A 290 3.89 -6.20 11.18
C LEU A 290 3.48 -6.74 12.55
N THR A 291 2.95 -5.86 13.40
CA THR A 291 2.57 -6.19 14.78
C THR A 291 1.07 -6.21 15.02
N SER A 292 0.27 -5.58 14.16
CA SER A 292 -1.18 -5.50 14.32
C SER A 292 -1.89 -5.48 12.98
N ILE A 293 -2.96 -6.27 12.89
CA ILE A 293 -3.95 -6.28 11.81
C ILE A 293 -5.31 -5.91 12.41
N GLY A 294 -6.11 -5.05 11.78
CA GLY A 294 -7.43 -4.65 12.31
C GLY A 294 -8.60 -5.46 11.75
N GLY A 295 -8.32 -6.59 11.10
CA GLY A 295 -9.28 -7.41 10.38
C GLY A 295 -8.81 -8.85 10.22
N ASP A 296 -9.15 -9.46 9.09
CA ASP A 296 -8.89 -10.87 8.85
C ASP A 296 -7.46 -11.09 8.34
N LEU A 297 -6.90 -12.25 8.66
CA LEU A 297 -5.66 -12.74 8.05
C LEU A 297 -6.02 -13.87 7.10
N ARG A 298 -5.93 -13.61 5.79
CA ARG A 298 -6.28 -14.54 4.71
C ARG A 298 -5.06 -14.84 3.84
N ILE A 299 -4.62 -16.10 3.84
CA ILE A 299 -3.52 -16.60 3.01
C ILE A 299 -4.06 -17.77 2.19
N LYS A 300 -4.28 -17.57 0.89
CA LYS A 300 -4.98 -18.57 0.07
C LYS A 300 -4.25 -18.88 -1.24
N HIS A 301 -4.22 -20.14 -1.66
CA HIS A 301 -3.74 -20.52 -2.99
C HIS A 301 -2.35 -19.97 -3.35
N CYS A 302 -1.42 -19.93 -2.38
CA CYS A 302 -0.03 -19.57 -2.59
C CYS A 302 0.79 -20.87 -2.72
N ASP A 303 0.79 -21.48 -3.91
CA ASP A 303 1.24 -22.87 -4.10
C ASP A 303 2.73 -23.11 -3.83
N ALA A 304 3.59 -22.08 -3.94
CA ALA A 304 5.01 -22.17 -3.61
C ALA A 304 5.31 -21.85 -2.12
N LEU A 305 4.32 -21.39 -1.36
CA LEU A 305 4.50 -21.00 0.04
C LEU A 305 4.80 -22.24 0.87
N THR A 306 5.99 -22.29 1.45
CA THR A 306 6.44 -23.43 2.29
C THR A 306 6.36 -23.12 3.78
N SER A 307 6.40 -21.84 4.14
CA SER A 307 6.37 -21.39 5.54
C SER A 307 5.60 -20.07 5.72
N LEU A 308 4.95 -19.91 6.87
CA LEU A 308 4.39 -18.64 7.33
C LEU A 308 5.43 -17.73 8.01
N THR A 309 6.72 -18.07 7.99
CA THR A 309 7.78 -17.19 8.53
C THR A 309 7.63 -15.78 7.97
N GLY A 310 7.76 -14.79 8.85
CA GLY A 310 7.62 -13.37 8.51
C GLY A 310 6.43 -12.70 9.19
N ILE A 311 5.43 -13.46 9.64
CA ILE A 311 4.26 -12.91 10.37
C ILE A 311 4.27 -13.26 11.87
N ASP A 312 5.39 -13.71 12.41
CA ASP A 312 5.56 -14.12 13.82
C ASP A 312 5.21 -13.01 14.82
N SER A 313 5.44 -11.74 14.44
CA SER A 313 5.31 -10.57 15.29
C SER A 313 3.88 -10.07 15.49
N ILE A 314 2.90 -10.62 14.75
CA ILE A 314 1.52 -10.15 14.79
C ILE A 314 0.89 -10.51 16.15
N ASP A 315 0.33 -9.51 16.84
CA ASP A 315 -0.51 -9.73 18.01
C ASP A 315 -1.74 -10.54 17.60
N ALA A 316 -1.79 -11.80 18.04
CA ALA A 316 -2.90 -12.71 17.79
C ALA A 316 -4.27 -12.12 18.18
N THR A 317 -4.32 -11.23 19.17
CA THR A 317 -5.59 -10.60 19.59
C THR A 317 -6.13 -9.60 18.58
N SER A 318 -5.28 -9.10 17.68
CA SER A 318 -5.65 -8.17 16.61
C SER A 318 -6.32 -8.87 15.41
N ILE A 319 -6.01 -10.16 15.19
CA ILE A 319 -6.62 -10.94 14.10
C ILE A 319 -8.09 -11.22 14.42
N THR A 320 -8.98 -10.85 13.48
CA THR A 320 -10.43 -11.08 13.63
C THR A 320 -10.82 -12.50 13.20
N ASN A 321 -10.45 -12.90 11.99
CA ASN A 321 -10.62 -14.27 11.50
C ASN A 321 -9.33 -14.75 10.85
N LEU A 322 -9.01 -16.03 11.01
CA LEU A 322 -7.86 -16.67 10.39
C LEU A 322 -8.32 -17.62 9.29
N VAL A 323 -7.80 -17.41 8.08
CA VAL A 323 -8.03 -18.30 6.95
C VAL A 323 -6.70 -18.63 6.25
N ILE A 324 -6.28 -19.89 6.30
CA ILE A 324 -5.11 -20.42 5.61
C ILE A 324 -5.57 -21.60 4.76
N GLU A 325 -5.75 -21.39 3.47
CA GLU A 325 -6.46 -22.34 2.60
C GLU A 325 -5.71 -22.62 1.29
N GLY A 326 -5.62 -23.88 0.89
CA GLY A 326 -5.19 -24.20 -0.47
C GLY A 326 -3.73 -23.88 -0.76
N ASN A 327 -2.86 -23.74 0.26
CA ASN A 327 -1.43 -23.47 0.09
C ASN A 327 -0.68 -24.81 0.03
N THR A 328 -0.64 -25.40 -1.16
CA THR A 328 -0.31 -26.83 -1.34
C THR A 328 1.11 -27.24 -0.94
N SER A 329 2.05 -26.30 -0.81
CA SER A 329 3.42 -26.56 -0.32
C SER A 329 3.64 -26.21 1.16
N LEU A 330 2.66 -25.61 1.84
CA LEU A 330 2.84 -25.02 3.17
C LEU A 330 2.92 -26.09 4.24
N SER A 331 4.09 -26.29 4.84
CA SER A 331 4.33 -27.30 5.89
C SER A 331 4.94 -26.75 7.18
N THR A 332 5.18 -25.43 7.25
CA THR A 332 5.66 -24.74 8.45
C THR A 332 4.77 -23.53 8.75
N CYS A 333 3.78 -23.72 9.62
CA CYS A 333 2.74 -22.73 9.95
C CYS A 333 2.63 -22.46 11.45
N ASP A 334 3.45 -23.11 12.26
CA ASP A 334 3.61 -22.97 13.71
C ASP A 334 4.39 -21.71 14.12
N VAL A 335 4.17 -20.61 13.39
CA VAL A 335 4.70 -19.29 13.77
C VAL A 335 3.96 -18.77 15.00
N GLN A 336 4.66 -17.96 15.82
CA GLN A 336 4.18 -17.56 17.15
C GLN A 336 2.78 -16.93 17.11
N SER A 337 2.53 -16.04 16.17
CA SER A 337 1.23 -15.37 15.98
C SER A 337 0.07 -16.34 15.70
N ILE A 338 0.31 -17.40 14.92
CA ILE A 338 -0.69 -18.42 14.62
C ILE A 338 -0.91 -19.34 15.83
N CYS A 339 0.16 -19.74 16.51
CA CYS A 339 0.06 -20.54 17.73
C CYS A 339 -0.72 -19.79 18.84
N ASP A 340 -0.43 -18.52 19.04
CA ASP A 340 -1.10 -17.67 20.01
C ASP A 340 -2.58 -17.47 19.65
N TYR A 341 -2.89 -17.32 18.35
CA TYR A 341 -4.27 -17.20 17.88
C TYR A 341 -5.07 -18.49 18.11
N LEU A 342 -4.50 -19.66 17.78
CA LEU A 342 -5.17 -20.95 17.99
C LEU A 342 -5.37 -21.28 19.48
N ALA A 343 -4.49 -20.80 20.36
CA ALA A 343 -4.64 -20.98 21.80
C ALA A 343 -5.87 -20.22 22.38
N SER A 344 -6.26 -19.11 21.75
CA SER A 344 -7.42 -18.30 22.18
C SER A 344 -8.02 -17.53 20.99
N PRO A 345 -8.77 -18.21 20.09
CA PRO A 345 -9.25 -17.59 18.86
C PRO A 345 -10.32 -16.52 19.15
N ASN A 346 -10.19 -15.38 18.49
CA ASN A 346 -11.13 -14.26 18.61
C ASN A 346 -12.25 -14.29 17.55
N GLY A 347 -12.16 -15.18 16.56
CA GLY A 347 -13.19 -15.39 15.54
C GLY A 347 -13.08 -16.75 14.86
N THR A 348 -13.38 -16.81 13.57
CA THR A 348 -13.36 -18.10 12.85
C THR A 348 -11.93 -18.54 12.55
N VAL A 349 -11.74 -19.86 12.55
CA VAL A 349 -10.48 -20.51 12.14
C VAL A 349 -10.80 -21.44 10.99
N GLU A 350 -10.17 -21.21 9.86
CA GLU A 350 -10.27 -22.05 8.67
C GLU A 350 -8.86 -22.37 8.18
N ILE A 351 -8.41 -23.59 8.45
CA ILE A 351 -7.12 -24.12 7.98
C ILE A 351 -7.44 -25.44 7.28
N LEU A 352 -7.29 -25.48 5.96
CA LEU A 352 -7.65 -26.65 5.14
C LEU A 352 -6.98 -26.63 3.77
N ASP A 353 -6.87 -27.80 3.15
CA ASP A 353 -6.31 -28.01 1.81
C ASP A 353 -4.86 -27.48 1.66
N ASN A 354 -4.06 -27.56 2.73
CA ASN A 354 -2.63 -27.21 2.72
C ASN A 354 -1.76 -28.49 2.72
N ASN A 355 -0.43 -28.35 2.79
CA ASN A 355 0.44 -29.52 2.94
C ASN A 355 0.34 -30.12 4.34
N GLN A 356 0.78 -31.38 4.48
CA GLN A 356 0.85 -32.07 5.76
C GLN A 356 1.64 -31.26 6.80
N GLY A 357 1.10 -31.17 8.01
CA GLY A 357 1.61 -30.33 9.09
C GLY A 357 0.85 -29.01 9.23
N CYS A 358 0.13 -28.59 8.18
CA CYS A 358 -0.65 -27.37 8.12
C CYS A 358 -2.05 -27.56 7.51
N ASP A 359 -2.51 -28.82 7.36
CA ASP A 359 -3.75 -29.13 6.64
C ASP A 359 -5.02 -29.05 7.51
N SER A 360 -4.87 -28.84 8.82
CA SER A 360 -5.98 -28.61 9.73
C SER A 360 -5.54 -27.82 10.97
N PRO A 361 -6.46 -27.16 11.70
CA PRO A 361 -6.11 -26.49 12.95
C PRO A 361 -5.43 -27.43 13.96
N GLN A 362 -5.85 -28.69 14.02
CA GLN A 362 -5.27 -29.69 14.92
C GLN A 362 -3.81 -29.99 14.61
N GLU A 363 -3.44 -30.10 13.33
CA GLU A 363 -2.04 -30.31 12.92
C GLU A 363 -1.15 -29.14 13.35
N VAL A 364 -1.65 -27.90 13.19
CA VAL A 364 -0.91 -26.70 13.60
C VAL A 364 -0.78 -26.61 15.12
N GLU A 365 -1.86 -26.87 15.87
CA GLU A 365 -1.83 -26.92 17.33
C GLU A 365 -0.82 -27.96 17.85
N GLU A 366 -0.77 -29.14 17.23
CA GLU A 366 0.24 -30.16 17.55
C GLU A 366 1.65 -29.64 17.29
N ALA A 367 1.91 -29.02 16.13
CA ALA A 367 3.21 -28.44 15.81
C ALA A 367 3.64 -27.35 16.81
N CYS A 368 2.71 -26.47 17.22
CA CYS A 368 2.94 -25.42 18.22
C CYS A 368 3.38 -25.98 19.59
N THR A 369 2.94 -27.20 19.95
CA THR A 369 3.32 -27.84 21.21
C THR A 369 4.67 -28.57 21.16
N VAL A 370 5.12 -28.96 19.97
CA VAL A 370 6.39 -29.70 19.75
C VAL A 370 7.61 -28.76 19.80
N GLY A 371 7.40 -27.44 19.80
CA GLY A 371 8.44 -26.42 20.00
C GLY A 371 9.01 -26.32 21.43
N VAL A 372 8.38 -26.95 22.43
CA VAL A 372 9.04 -27.23 23.70
C VAL A 372 9.69 -28.59 23.56
N PRO A 373 11.02 -28.71 23.41
CA PRO A 373 11.63 -30.01 23.65
C PRO A 373 11.25 -30.36 25.09
N GLU A 374 10.39 -31.36 25.26
CA GLU A 374 10.35 -32.10 26.51
C GLU A 374 11.79 -32.59 26.64
N GLN A 375 12.57 -31.88 27.45
CA GLN A 375 13.89 -32.32 27.85
C GLN A 375 13.57 -33.63 28.55
N GLU A 376 13.69 -34.76 27.83
CA GLU A 376 13.75 -36.07 28.46
C GLU A 376 14.77 -35.85 29.57
N SER A 377 14.28 -35.85 30.82
CA SER A 377 15.16 -35.72 31.98
C SER A 377 16.29 -36.69 31.72
N ALA A 378 17.51 -36.16 31.55
CA ALA A 378 18.69 -36.95 31.18
C ALA A 378 18.98 -38.09 32.17
N LEU A 379 18.22 -38.13 33.27
CA LEU A 379 18.20 -39.12 34.30
C LEU A 379 16.79 -39.72 34.45
N GLN A 380 16.60 -40.93 33.91
CA GLN A 380 15.49 -41.81 34.32
C GLN A 380 15.96 -42.59 35.56
N LEU A 381 15.40 -42.33 36.73
CA LEU A 381 15.78 -42.96 38.00
C LEU A 381 14.62 -43.82 38.54
N SER A 382 14.90 -45.07 38.91
CA SER A 382 13.95 -45.97 39.56
C SER A 382 14.58 -46.66 40.76
N ALA A 383 13.76 -47.06 41.73
CA ALA A 383 14.21 -47.82 42.89
C ALA A 383 13.35 -49.07 43.05
N TYR A 384 13.97 -50.25 43.10
CA TYR A 384 13.27 -51.51 43.30
C TYR A 384 14.01 -52.43 44.28
N PRO A 385 13.32 -53.05 45.25
CA PRO A 385 11.89 -52.85 45.55
C PRO A 385 11.62 -51.46 46.16
N ASN A 386 10.42 -50.93 45.91
CA ASN A 386 9.88 -49.74 46.57
C ASN A 386 8.37 -49.94 46.81
N PRO A 387 7.91 -50.12 48.06
CA PRO A 387 8.67 -50.07 49.32
C PRO A 387 9.66 -51.25 49.48
N PHE A 388 10.72 -51.07 50.28
CA PHE A 388 11.71 -52.10 50.62
C PHE A 388 11.83 -52.28 52.14
N THR A 389 12.33 -53.44 52.58
CA THR A 389 12.51 -53.77 54.01
C THR A 389 13.97 -53.79 54.46
N THR A 390 14.91 -54.18 53.59
CA THR A 390 16.34 -54.36 53.94
C THR A 390 17.29 -53.60 53.01
N SER A 391 16.96 -53.47 51.73
CA SER A 391 17.72 -52.72 50.74
C SER A 391 16.86 -52.43 49.50
N THR A 392 17.22 -51.38 48.76
CA THR A 392 16.68 -51.10 47.43
C THR A 392 17.80 -50.92 46.43
N THR A 393 17.56 -51.26 45.17
CA THR A 393 18.49 -50.99 44.07
C THR A 393 17.97 -49.78 43.31
N ILE A 394 18.78 -48.73 43.26
CA ILE A 394 18.54 -47.51 42.50
C ILE A 394 19.17 -47.70 41.13
N GLU A 395 18.34 -47.74 40.10
CA GLU A 395 18.75 -47.81 38.70
C GLU A 395 18.59 -46.44 38.06
N TYR A 396 19.61 -45.98 37.32
CA TYR A 396 19.53 -44.78 36.50
C TYR A 396 20.17 -44.96 35.13
N LYS A 397 19.58 -44.33 34.11
CA LYS A 397 20.08 -44.34 32.74
C LYS A 397 20.71 -42.99 32.40
N LEU A 398 21.93 -43.04 31.87
CA LEU A 398 22.64 -41.89 31.31
C LEU A 398 22.57 -41.94 29.78
N ILE A 399 22.07 -40.86 29.16
CA ILE A 399 21.99 -40.73 27.70
C ILE A 399 23.34 -40.32 27.06
N GLU A 400 24.24 -39.76 27.85
CA GLU A 400 25.61 -39.39 27.50
C GLU A 400 26.55 -39.59 28.72
N PRO A 401 27.88 -39.68 28.52
CA PRO A 401 28.81 -39.72 29.63
C PRO A 401 28.66 -38.48 30.53
N SER A 402 28.49 -38.66 31.84
CA SER A 402 28.24 -37.57 32.79
C SER A 402 28.89 -37.83 34.14
N HIS A 403 29.21 -36.77 34.88
CA HIS A 403 29.58 -36.86 36.29
C HIS A 403 28.33 -37.17 37.12
N VAL A 404 28.40 -38.19 37.97
CA VAL A 404 27.25 -38.65 38.77
C VAL A 404 27.62 -38.76 40.24
N GLN A 405 26.80 -38.13 41.08
CA GLN A 405 26.78 -38.31 42.52
C GLN A 405 25.35 -38.61 42.99
N LEU A 406 25.15 -39.79 43.57
CA LEU A 406 23.88 -40.18 44.15
C LEU A 406 23.83 -39.74 45.62
N THR A 407 22.83 -38.95 45.99
CA THR A 407 22.57 -38.55 47.39
C THR A 407 21.17 -38.99 47.80
N ILE A 408 21.04 -39.64 48.95
CA ILE A 408 19.75 -40.05 49.53
C ILE A 408 19.50 -39.20 50.77
N TYR A 409 18.27 -38.70 50.88
CA TYR A 409 17.81 -37.87 51.99
C TYR A 409 16.77 -38.61 52.83
N ASN A 410 16.69 -38.31 54.13
CA ASN A 410 15.56 -38.72 54.95
C ASN A 410 14.34 -37.79 54.74
N ALA A 411 13.21 -38.13 55.36
CA ALA A 411 11.94 -37.40 55.20
C ALA A 411 11.98 -35.94 55.69
N ILE A 412 12.98 -35.55 56.48
CA ILE A 412 13.18 -34.16 56.96
C ILE A 412 14.28 -33.43 56.16
N GLY A 413 14.85 -34.05 55.12
CA GLY A 413 15.80 -33.43 54.21
C GLY A 413 17.28 -33.57 54.59
N GLU A 414 17.64 -34.41 55.57
CA GLU A 414 19.04 -34.65 55.93
C GLU A 414 19.66 -35.73 55.04
N VAL A 415 20.94 -35.57 54.68
CA VAL A 415 21.69 -36.54 53.88
C VAL A 415 22.00 -37.80 54.70
N VAL A 416 21.52 -38.94 54.24
CA VAL A 416 21.74 -40.25 54.88
C VAL A 416 22.70 -41.16 54.11
N TYR A 417 22.95 -40.86 52.83
CA TYR A 417 23.92 -41.57 52.00
C TYR A 417 24.36 -40.67 50.85
N ARG A 418 25.64 -40.74 50.47
CA ARG A 418 26.20 -40.00 49.35
C ARG A 418 27.35 -40.80 48.72
N THR A 419 27.33 -40.97 47.40
CA THR A 419 28.46 -41.55 46.67
C THR A 419 29.52 -40.51 46.36
N GLU A 420 30.73 -40.95 46.01
CA GLU A 420 31.70 -40.07 45.37
C GLU A 420 31.16 -39.58 44.02
N ASP A 421 31.48 -38.34 43.68
CA ASP A 421 31.23 -37.79 42.35
C ASP A 421 32.27 -38.37 41.38
N ARG A 422 31.79 -39.07 40.35
CA ARG A 422 32.65 -39.68 39.35
C ARG A 422 32.04 -39.64 37.96
N MET A 423 32.90 -39.59 36.95
CA MET A 423 32.50 -39.71 35.56
C MET A 423 31.98 -41.12 35.26
N MET A 424 30.78 -41.23 34.70
CA MET A 424 30.15 -42.48 34.31
C MET A 424 29.80 -42.45 32.81
N LEU A 425 29.94 -43.59 32.14
CA LEU A 425 29.66 -43.70 30.71
C LEU A 425 28.16 -43.74 30.43
N LYS A 426 27.77 -43.42 29.19
CA LYS A 426 26.42 -43.67 28.68
C LYS A 426 25.98 -45.11 28.95
N GLY A 427 24.75 -45.30 29.45
CA GLY A 427 24.19 -46.62 29.73
C GLY A 427 23.37 -46.67 31.03
N ILE A 428 22.94 -47.87 31.40
CA ILE A 428 22.20 -48.13 32.64
C ILE A 428 23.20 -48.46 33.76
N HIS A 429 23.02 -47.82 34.91
CA HIS A 429 23.84 -48.02 36.10
C HIS A 429 22.97 -48.31 37.31
N THR A 430 23.50 -49.08 38.26
CA THR A 430 22.77 -49.45 39.47
C THR A 430 23.61 -49.21 40.72
N VAL A 431 22.93 -48.79 41.80
CA VAL A 431 23.51 -48.64 43.14
C VAL A 431 22.57 -49.31 44.14
N THR A 432 23.07 -50.31 44.84
CA THR A 432 22.30 -50.93 45.94
C THR A 432 22.53 -50.14 47.23
N TRP A 433 21.44 -49.72 47.85
CA TRP A 433 21.46 -49.00 49.12
C TRP A 433 20.74 -49.80 50.21
N SER A 434 21.27 -49.75 51.43
CA SER A 434 20.67 -50.36 52.62
C SER A 434 20.73 -49.39 53.81
N PRO A 435 19.64 -49.26 54.60
CA PRO A 435 19.61 -48.42 55.79
C PRO A 435 20.35 -49.03 56.99
N SER A 436 21.06 -50.15 56.84
CA SER A 436 21.72 -50.90 57.93
C SER A 436 22.71 -50.10 58.78
N HIS A 437 23.13 -48.92 58.34
CA HIS A 437 24.04 -48.01 59.03
C HIS A 437 23.38 -46.71 59.51
N LEU A 438 22.06 -46.59 59.34
CA LEU A 438 21.29 -45.47 59.88
C LEU A 438 20.89 -45.76 61.34
N PRO A 439 20.95 -44.75 62.22
CA PRO A 439 20.62 -44.90 63.63
C PRO A 439 19.15 -45.30 63.89
#